data_AF-A0A0L8FIU5-F1
#
_entry.id   AF-A0A0L8FIU5-F1
#
_cell.length_a   1.000
_cell.length_b   1.000
_cell.length_c   1.000
_cell.angle_alpha   90.00
_cell.angle_beta   90.00
_cell.angle_gamma   90.00
#
_symmetry.space_group_name_H-M   'P 1'
#
loop_
_entity.id
_entity.type
_entity.pdbx_description
1 polymer ?
#
loop_
_entity_poly.entity_id
_entity_poly.type
_entity_poly.pdbx_seq_one_letter_code
_entity_poly.pdbx_strand_id
1 'polypeptide(L)'
;MESYLVQAQEDLAHLFDYKTVHVVLGNESADLDSVISSLVEAFYLSRTNKADDVLIIPVINICRRDVHLRKTLHHVLKQQGTLCDDLIYRDDVDLQKLHFHQKLKLTLVDQNILPLKDVSLEDCVVSVIDHRPRERPESR
;
A
#
# COMPACT_ATOMS: atom_id res chain seq x y z
N MET A 1 -0.09 10.69 11.75
CA MET A 1 0.31 9.52 10.94
C MET A 1 0.23 8.26 11.80
N GLU A 2 0.87 8.22 12.97
CA GLU A 2 0.82 7.08 13.91
C GLU A 2 -0.62 6.59 14.21
N SER A 3 -1.52 7.48 14.65
CA SER A 3 -2.93 7.11 14.90
C SER A 3 -3.69 6.59 13.68
N TYR A 4 -3.26 6.98 12.46
CA TYR A 4 -3.83 6.45 11.23
C TYR A 4 -3.32 5.03 10.96
N LEU A 5 -2.04 4.74 11.22
CA LEU A 5 -1.47 3.41 11.01
C LEU A 5 -2.06 2.40 11.99
N VAL A 6 -2.21 2.78 13.27
CA VAL A 6 -2.88 1.92 14.27
C VAL A 6 -4.31 1.60 13.85
N GLN A 7 -5.08 2.62 13.46
CA GLN A 7 -6.45 2.41 12.98
C GLN A 7 -6.49 1.50 11.74
N ALA A 8 -5.61 1.76 10.76
CA ALA A 8 -5.52 0.95 9.54
C ALA A 8 -5.19 -0.52 9.83
N GLN A 9 -4.40 -0.81 10.88
CA GLN A 9 -4.12 -2.17 11.32
C GLN A 9 -5.35 -2.83 11.96
N GLU A 10 -6.09 -2.12 12.81
CA GLU A 10 -7.33 -2.63 13.39
C GLU A 10 -8.37 -2.95 12.30
N ASP A 11 -8.44 -2.11 11.27
CA ASP A 11 -9.33 -2.27 10.12
C ASP A 11 -9.00 -3.49 9.24
N LEU A 12 -7.82 -4.10 9.37
CA LEU A 12 -7.49 -5.34 8.65
C LEU A 12 -8.41 -6.51 9.03
N ALA A 13 -8.93 -6.53 10.26
CA ALA A 13 -9.91 -7.53 10.67
C ALA A 13 -11.28 -7.33 9.99
N HIS A 14 -11.52 -6.14 9.44
CA HIS A 14 -12.80 -5.65 8.94
C HIS A 14 -12.77 -5.31 7.43
N LEU A 15 -11.76 -5.76 6.69
CA LEU A 15 -11.60 -5.44 5.25
C LEU A 15 -12.86 -5.69 4.41
N PHE A 16 -13.64 -6.72 4.75
CA PHE A 16 -14.83 -7.09 4.01
C PHE A 16 -16.08 -6.28 4.38
N ASP A 17 -16.05 -5.57 5.51
CA ASP A 17 -17.13 -4.67 5.95
C ASP A 17 -17.15 -3.40 5.08
N TYR A 18 -16.00 -3.00 4.53
CA TYR A 18 -15.88 -1.88 3.61
C TYR A 18 -16.36 -2.24 2.20
N LYS A 19 -17.00 -1.28 1.50
CA LYS A 19 -17.39 -1.46 0.10
C LYS A 19 -16.16 -1.51 -0.81
N THR A 20 -15.13 -0.74 -0.48
CA THR A 20 -13.88 -0.69 -1.23
C THR A 20 -12.70 -0.66 -0.27
N VAL A 21 -11.66 -1.42 -0.60
CA VAL A 21 -10.34 -1.36 0.03
C VAL A 21 -9.37 -0.82 -1.02
N HIS A 22 -8.91 0.41 -0.82
CA HIS A 22 -7.94 1.08 -1.66
C HIS A 22 -6.55 0.92 -1.05
N VAL A 23 -5.75 0.08 -1.69
CA VAL A 23 -4.38 -0.19 -1.29
C VAL A 23 -3.44 0.74 -2.05
N VAL A 24 -2.54 1.41 -1.32
CA VAL A 24 -1.39 2.09 -1.90
C VAL A 24 -0.18 1.17 -1.80
N LEU A 25 0.38 0.80 -2.95
CA LEU A 25 1.39 -0.25 -3.07
C LEU A 25 2.69 0.28 -3.69
N GLY A 26 3.76 0.22 -2.91
CA GLY A 26 5.12 0.45 -3.36
C GLY A 26 5.74 -0.76 -4.08
N ASN A 27 6.94 -0.59 -4.61
CA ASN A 27 7.68 -1.68 -5.26
C ASN A 27 8.15 -2.78 -4.29
N GLU A 28 8.58 -3.92 -4.84
CA GLU A 28 9.02 -5.10 -4.08
C GLU A 28 10.39 -4.94 -3.40
N SER A 29 11.15 -3.88 -3.69
CA SER A 29 12.40 -3.58 -3.00
C SER A 29 12.11 -3.16 -1.55
N ALA A 30 10.99 -2.47 -1.34
CA ALA A 30 10.62 -1.79 -0.11
C ALA A 30 11.78 -0.92 0.44
N ASP A 31 12.43 -0.21 -0.46
CA ASP A 31 13.36 0.87 -0.11
C ASP A 31 12.63 2.03 0.58
N LEU A 32 13.40 3.01 1.06
CA LEU A 32 12.83 4.11 1.80
C LEU A 32 11.85 4.94 0.96
N ASP A 33 12.11 5.12 -0.33
CA ASP A 33 11.27 5.93 -1.20
C ASP A 33 9.89 5.28 -1.39
N SER A 34 9.87 4.01 -1.81
CA SER A 34 8.61 3.26 -1.97
C SER A 34 7.80 3.16 -0.69
N VAL A 35 8.45 2.95 0.46
CA VAL A 35 7.76 2.86 1.76
C VAL A 35 7.17 4.20 2.17
N ILE A 36 7.98 5.27 2.19
CA ILE A 36 7.51 6.59 2.62
C ILE A 36 6.46 7.13 1.67
N SER A 37 6.65 6.97 0.35
CA SER A 37 5.65 7.34 -0.65
C SER A 37 4.33 6.61 -0.44
N SER A 38 4.35 5.31 -0.11
CA SER A 38 3.12 4.55 0.17
C SER A 38 2.40 5.09 1.42
N LEU A 39 3.14 5.33 2.51
CA LEU A 39 2.58 5.83 3.76
C LEU A 39 1.98 7.23 3.61
N VAL A 40 2.69 8.13 2.94
CA VAL A 40 2.25 9.51 2.73
C VAL A 40 1.04 9.57 1.83
N GLU A 41 1.05 8.84 0.70
CA GLU A 41 -0.07 8.84 -0.25
C GLU A 41 -1.32 8.20 0.38
N ALA A 42 -1.20 7.07 1.09
CA ALA A 42 -2.34 6.47 1.77
C ALA A 42 -2.92 7.37 2.86
N PHE A 43 -2.06 8.04 3.65
CA PHE A 43 -2.48 9.02 4.64
C PHE A 43 -3.16 10.23 4.01
N TYR A 44 -2.62 10.75 2.90
CA TYR A 44 -3.23 11.87 2.19
C TYR A 44 -4.62 11.51 1.65
N LEU A 45 -4.73 10.36 0.99
CA LEU A 45 -5.99 9.86 0.45
C LEU A 45 -7.01 9.62 1.56
N SER A 46 -6.62 9.03 2.70
CA SER A 46 -7.55 8.81 3.82
C SER A 46 -8.10 10.09 4.44
N ARG A 47 -7.35 11.20 4.35
CA ARG A 47 -7.76 12.52 4.86
C ARG A 47 -8.60 13.33 3.87
N THR A 48 -8.47 13.04 2.58
CA THR A 48 -9.13 13.81 1.51
C THR A 48 -10.32 13.08 0.91
N ASN A 49 -10.39 11.76 1.06
CA ASN A 49 -11.58 10.99 0.72
C ASN A 49 -12.73 11.33 1.67
N LYS A 50 -13.92 11.53 1.10
CA LYS A 50 -15.15 11.86 1.83
C LYS A 50 -16.11 10.68 1.95
N ALA A 51 -15.76 9.53 1.38
CA ALA A 51 -16.59 8.34 1.37
C ALA A 51 -16.26 7.46 2.58
N ASP A 52 -17.25 7.27 3.46
CA ASP A 52 -17.11 6.49 4.69
C ASP A 52 -17.03 4.97 4.44
N ASP A 53 -17.38 4.50 3.24
CA ASP A 53 -17.40 3.08 2.86
C ASP A 53 -16.11 2.61 2.15
N VAL A 54 -15.07 3.45 2.15
CA VAL A 54 -13.77 3.18 1.53
C VAL A 54 -12.66 3.19 2.56
N LEU A 55 -12.06 2.03 2.78
CA LEU A 55 -10.85 1.90 3.58
C LEU A 55 -9.63 2.16 2.70
N ILE A 56 -8.71 3.03 3.14
CA ILE A 56 -7.46 3.32 2.44
C ILE A 56 -6.29 2.92 3.31
N ILE A 57 -5.42 2.03 2.82
CA ILE A 57 -4.28 1.50 3.59
C ILE A 57 -2.99 1.50 2.76
N PRO A 58 -1.84 1.82 3.38
CA PRO A 58 -0.53 1.60 2.77
C PRO A 58 -0.15 0.13 2.93
N VAL A 59 0.36 -0.52 1.88
CA VAL A 59 0.91 -1.88 1.96
C VAL A 59 2.37 -1.87 1.54
N ILE A 60 3.24 -2.31 2.45
CA ILE A 60 4.65 -2.49 2.20
C ILE A 60 4.86 -3.81 1.46
N ASN A 61 5.34 -3.74 0.22
CA ASN A 61 5.31 -4.86 -0.73
C ASN A 61 6.43 -5.91 -0.51
N ILE A 62 6.65 -6.30 0.74
CA ILE A 62 7.50 -7.42 1.17
C ILE A 62 6.76 -8.20 2.26
N CYS A 63 7.23 -9.41 2.57
CA CYS A 63 6.75 -10.14 3.75
C CYS A 63 7.22 -9.44 5.02
N ARG A 64 6.37 -9.36 6.05
CA ARG A 64 6.69 -8.77 7.36
C ARG A 64 7.99 -9.32 7.92
N ARG A 65 8.23 -10.62 7.76
CA ARG A 65 9.45 -11.28 8.23
C ARG A 65 10.72 -10.72 7.61
N ASP A 66 10.65 -10.05 6.45
CA ASP A 66 11.81 -9.55 5.70
C ASP A 66 12.15 -8.08 6.01
N VAL A 67 11.35 -7.38 6.85
CA VAL A 67 11.58 -5.97 7.17
C VAL A 67 12.91 -5.74 7.89
N HIS A 68 13.36 -6.70 8.70
CA HIS A 68 14.64 -6.63 9.42
C HIS A 68 15.87 -6.46 8.49
N LEU A 69 15.72 -6.79 7.20
CA LEU A 69 16.75 -6.59 6.19
C LEU A 69 16.89 -5.11 5.77
N ARG A 70 15.88 -4.26 6.03
CA ARG A 70 15.81 -2.85 5.63
C ARG A 70 16.30 -1.94 6.76
N LYS A 71 17.58 -2.04 7.10
CA LYS A 71 18.19 -1.29 8.23
C LYS A 71 17.95 0.23 8.16
N THR A 72 18.05 0.82 6.97
CA THR A 72 17.81 2.25 6.75
C THR A 72 16.38 2.63 7.09
N LEU A 73 15.41 1.82 6.67
CA LEU A 73 14.00 2.02 6.99
C LEU A 73 13.77 2.00 8.51
N HIS A 74 14.30 0.98 9.20
CA HIS A 74 14.23 0.89 10.65
C HIS A 74 14.79 2.13 11.34
N HIS A 75 15.95 2.63 10.88
CA HIS A 75 16.59 3.81 11.45
C HIS A 75 15.72 5.06 11.30
N VAL A 76 15.18 5.29 10.10
CA VAL A 76 14.36 6.47 9.80
C VAL A 76 13.03 6.43 10.55
N LEU A 77 12.30 5.30 10.52
CA LEU A 77 11.02 5.19 11.21
C LEU A 77 11.16 5.40 12.72
N LYS A 78 12.20 4.82 13.33
CA LYS A 78 12.49 5.01 14.75
C LYS A 78 12.75 6.48 15.09
N GLN A 79 13.42 7.23 14.23
CA GLN A 79 13.63 8.68 14.44
C GLN A 79 12.32 9.48 14.34
N GLN A 80 11.33 8.99 13.61
CA GLN A 80 10.01 9.61 13.46
C GLN A 80 8.97 9.09 14.47
N GLY A 81 9.38 8.25 15.43
CA GLY A 81 8.49 7.67 16.44
C GLY A 81 7.54 6.60 15.91
N THR A 82 7.74 6.11 14.69
CA THR A 82 6.94 5.01 14.10
C THR A 82 7.70 3.70 14.22
N LEU A 83 7.03 2.60 14.59
CA LEU A 83 7.65 1.28 14.60
C LEU A 83 7.34 0.53 13.32
N CYS A 84 8.26 -0.35 12.90
CA CYS A 84 7.99 -1.25 11.78
C CYS A 84 6.81 -2.19 12.07
N ASP A 85 6.51 -2.44 13.35
CA ASP A 85 5.40 -3.29 13.76
C ASP A 85 4.04 -2.66 13.43
N ASP A 86 3.96 -1.32 13.38
CA ASP A 86 2.75 -0.54 13.05
C ASP A 86 2.45 -0.48 11.55
N LEU A 87 3.33 -1.05 10.71
CA LEU A 87 3.12 -1.10 9.26
C LEU A 87 2.27 -2.29 8.85
N ILE A 88 1.71 -2.21 7.66
CA ILE A 88 0.94 -3.29 7.01
C ILE A 88 1.80 -3.81 5.86
N TYR A 89 2.04 -5.12 5.84
CA TYR A 89 2.91 -5.80 4.90
C TYR A 89 2.11 -6.63 3.90
N ARG A 90 2.80 -7.14 2.90
CA ARG A 90 2.16 -7.84 1.79
C ARG A 90 1.43 -9.11 2.21
N ASP A 91 1.91 -9.78 3.25
CA ASP A 91 1.34 -10.99 3.82
C ASP A 91 0.20 -10.72 4.83
N ASP A 92 -0.04 -9.47 5.20
CA ASP A 92 -1.18 -9.10 6.06
C ASP A 92 -2.49 -8.92 5.26
N VAL A 93 -2.40 -8.78 3.92
CA VAL A 93 -3.54 -8.48 3.05
C VAL A 93 -3.58 -9.40 1.83
N ASP A 94 -4.66 -10.16 1.68
CA ASP A 94 -4.92 -10.98 0.49
C ASP A 94 -5.53 -10.12 -0.63
N LEU A 95 -4.67 -9.50 -1.43
CA LEU A 95 -5.09 -8.65 -2.57
C LEU A 95 -5.90 -9.42 -3.61
N GLN A 96 -5.56 -10.69 -3.87
CA GLN A 96 -6.26 -11.51 -4.86
C GLN A 96 -7.69 -11.80 -4.39
N LYS A 97 -7.89 -12.07 -3.10
CA LYS A 97 -9.23 -12.23 -2.53
C LYS A 97 -10.05 -10.94 -2.57
N LEU A 98 -9.44 -9.79 -2.27
CA LEU A 98 -10.12 -8.49 -2.40
C LEU A 98 -10.54 -8.20 -3.85
N HIS A 99 -9.67 -8.52 -4.82
CA HIS A 99 -9.95 -8.40 -6.25
C HIS A 99 -11.07 -9.33 -6.69
N PHE A 100 -11.02 -10.61 -6.30
CA PHE A 100 -12.07 -11.58 -6.60
C PHE A 100 -13.46 -11.12 -6.13
N HIS A 101 -13.53 -10.46 -4.97
CA HIS A 101 -14.75 -9.89 -4.42
C HIS A 101 -15.08 -8.47 -4.95
N GLN A 102 -14.36 -7.96 -5.94
CA GLN A 102 -14.53 -6.64 -6.55
C GLN A 102 -14.45 -5.48 -5.54
N LYS A 103 -13.66 -5.65 -4.49
CA LYS A 103 -13.45 -4.64 -3.43
C LYS A 103 -12.13 -3.88 -3.60
N LEU A 104 -11.19 -4.37 -4.41
CA LEU A 104 -9.85 -3.81 -4.48
C LEU A 104 -9.76 -2.58 -5.40
N LYS A 105 -9.06 -1.55 -4.95
CA LYS A 105 -8.44 -0.50 -5.77
C LYS A 105 -6.95 -0.40 -5.46
N LEU A 106 -6.14 -0.07 -6.45
CA LEU A 106 -4.68 0.07 -6.31
C LEU A 106 -4.20 1.46 -6.75
N THR A 107 -3.44 2.12 -5.90
CA THR A 107 -2.51 3.19 -6.32
C THR A 107 -1.10 2.63 -6.28
N LEU A 108 -0.35 2.74 -7.38
CA LEU A 108 1.05 2.36 -7.42
C LEU A 108 1.94 3.57 -7.15
N VAL A 109 2.95 3.40 -6.30
CA VAL A 109 3.95 4.44 -6.01
C VAL A 109 5.37 3.90 -6.18
N ASP A 110 6.28 4.71 -6.73
CA ASP A 110 7.68 4.32 -7.02
C ASP A 110 7.78 2.99 -7.81
N GLN A 111 6.78 2.76 -8.66
CA GLN A 111 6.68 1.74 -9.69
C GLN A 111 5.54 2.10 -10.62
N ASN A 112 5.63 1.69 -11.88
CA ASN A 112 4.57 1.89 -12.86
C ASN A 112 3.99 0.60 -13.45
N ILE A 113 4.57 -0.56 -13.13
CA ILE A 113 4.13 -1.89 -13.56
C ILE A 113 4.04 -2.80 -12.34
N LEU A 114 2.98 -3.62 -12.28
CA LEU A 114 2.87 -4.71 -11.32
C LEU A 114 3.78 -5.89 -11.69
N PRO A 115 4.41 -6.55 -10.70
CA PRO A 115 5.19 -7.75 -10.96
C PRO A 115 4.28 -8.88 -11.50
N LEU A 116 4.88 -9.87 -12.17
CA LEU A 116 4.13 -10.97 -12.80
C LEU A 116 3.14 -11.69 -11.88
N LYS A 117 3.48 -11.80 -10.58
CA LYS A 117 2.61 -12.41 -9.56
C LYS A 117 1.29 -11.65 -9.33
N ASP A 118 1.27 -10.36 -9.67
CA ASP A 118 0.17 -9.42 -9.44
C ASP A 118 -0.44 -8.90 -10.74
N VAL A 119 -0.04 -9.43 -11.91
CA VAL A 119 -0.53 -8.98 -13.22
C VAL A 119 -2.06 -9.10 -13.35
N SER A 120 -2.69 -10.01 -12.61
CA SER A 120 -4.15 -10.16 -12.58
C SER A 120 -4.87 -8.97 -11.94
N LEU A 121 -4.15 -8.13 -11.18
CA LEU A 121 -4.70 -6.98 -10.45
C LEU A 121 -4.59 -5.67 -11.25
N GLU A 122 -4.11 -5.72 -12.49
CA GLU A 122 -3.85 -4.53 -13.31
C GLU A 122 -5.12 -3.69 -13.55
N ASP A 123 -6.28 -4.35 -13.63
CA ASP A 123 -7.60 -3.73 -13.76
C ASP A 123 -8.05 -2.98 -12.49
N CYS A 124 -7.42 -3.24 -11.35
CA CYS A 124 -7.68 -2.52 -10.10
C CYS A 124 -6.87 -1.23 -9.96
N VAL A 125 -5.86 -1.02 -10.82
CA VAL A 125 -4.96 0.13 -10.70
C VAL A 125 -5.64 1.41 -11.18
N VAL A 126 -5.95 2.28 -10.22
CA VAL A 126 -6.66 3.55 -10.46
C VAL A 126 -5.73 4.76 -10.54
N SER A 127 -4.49 4.66 -10.04
CA SER A 127 -3.50 5.73 -10.08
C SER A 127 -2.08 5.19 -10.06
N VAL A 128 -1.15 5.92 -10.67
CA VAL A 128 0.28 5.62 -10.68
C VAL A 128 1.05 6.92 -10.44
N ILE A 129 1.91 6.93 -9.42
CA ILE A 129 2.80 8.03 -9.07
C ILE A 129 4.23 7.49 -9.08
N ASP A 130 4.94 7.71 -10.17
CA ASP A 130 6.26 7.14 -10.38
C ASP A 130 7.19 8.13 -11.08
N HIS A 131 8.48 8.04 -10.77
CA HIS A 131 9.54 8.90 -11.29
C HIS A 131 10.48 8.17 -12.26
N ARG A 132 10.31 6.86 -12.43
CA ARG A 132 11.06 6.05 -13.40
C ARG A 132 10.54 6.27 -14.81
N PRO A 133 11.30 5.88 -15.85
CA PRO A 133 10.81 5.89 -17.22
C PRO A 133 9.47 5.16 -17.33
N ARG A 134 8.53 5.73 -18.09
CA ARG A 134 7.20 5.12 -18.28
C ARG A 134 7.34 3.80 -19.03
N GLU A 135 7.10 2.70 -18.35
CA GLU A 135 7.01 1.37 -18.95
C GLU A 135 5.56 0.93 -19.17
N ARG A 136 4.63 1.51 -18.39
CA ARG A 136 3.19 1.23 -18.52
C ARG A 136 2.64 1.71 -19.87
N PRO A 137 1.94 0.86 -20.64
CA PRO A 137 1.25 1.29 -21.86
C PRO A 137 0.21 2.36 -21.56
N GLU A 138 0.02 3.32 -22.45
CA GLU A 138 -1.08 4.28 -22.31
C GLU A 138 -2.40 3.52 -22.28
N SER A 139 -3.18 3.72 -21.21
CA SER A 139 -4.54 3.22 -21.10
C SER A 139 -5.36 3.82 -22.24
N ARG A 140 -5.84 2.95 -23.15
CA ARG A 140 -6.73 3.31 -24.26
C ARG A 140 -8.08 3.80 -23.77
#